data_AF-A0A7J6PY06-F1
#
_entry.id   AF-A0A7J6PY06-F1
#
_cell.length_a   1.000
_cell.length_b   1.000
_cell.length_c   1.000
_cell.angle_alpha   90.00
_cell.angle_beta   90.00
_cell.angle_gamma   90.00
#
_symmetry.space_group_name_H-M   'P 1'
#
loop_
_entity.id
_entity.type
_entity.pdbx_description
1 polymer ?
#
loop_
_entity_poly.entity_id
_entity_poly.type
_entity_poly.pdbx_seq_one_letter_code
_entity_poly.pdbx_strand_id
1 'polypeptide(L)'
;NDRRQSAYAAKLRLQEVEDRTTELIEKTREYNLARETAATAVKEAQVWLAGPKSTASTDSTNADEQESKLKSELGAQVLELVEEDCSLDEWLLGLDDALKSNSIDIEAYLREIRSTSRKQFEVRALRQKAVTQLQAAIIYKEEQEQRQRPSATTAGPSGPTINSYPAQSTGYVMAYPAPRWG
;
A
#
# COMPACT_ATOMS: atom_id res chain seq x y z
N ASN A 1 24.60 55.17 -29.00
CA ASN A 1 24.75 54.01 -28.09
C ASN A 1 23.48 53.18 -28.00
N ASP A 2 22.32 53.82 -27.96
CA ASP A 2 21.02 53.16 -27.66
C ASP A 2 20.60 52.05 -28.64
N ARG A 3 20.88 52.17 -29.94
CA ARG A 3 20.54 51.11 -30.91
C ARG A 3 21.31 49.80 -30.67
N ARG A 4 22.55 49.87 -30.18
CA ARG A 4 23.35 48.68 -29.85
C ARG A 4 22.86 48.02 -28.57
N GLN A 5 22.46 48.81 -27.58
CA GLN A 5 21.88 48.31 -26.34
C GLN A 5 20.50 47.68 -26.56
N SER A 6 19.66 48.31 -27.38
CA SER A 6 18.35 47.78 -27.79
C SER A 6 18.46 46.45 -28.54
N ALA A 7 19.42 46.34 -29.49
CA ALA A 7 19.67 45.09 -30.21
C ALA A 7 20.18 43.96 -29.29
N TYR A 8 20.98 44.29 -28.28
CA TYR A 8 21.47 43.31 -27.30
C TYR A 8 20.33 42.82 -26.39
N ALA A 9 19.47 43.73 -25.93
CA ALA A 9 18.28 43.40 -25.14
C ALA A 9 17.29 42.52 -25.94
N ALA A 10 17.12 42.79 -27.23
CA ALA A 10 16.27 41.97 -28.11
C ALA A 10 16.84 40.56 -28.29
N LYS A 11 18.16 40.42 -28.47
CA LYS A 11 18.83 39.10 -28.55
C LYS A 11 18.71 38.30 -27.26
N LEU A 12 18.86 38.96 -26.11
CA LEU A 12 18.71 38.31 -24.82
C LEU A 12 17.29 37.76 -24.62
N ARG A 13 16.27 38.53 -25.01
CA ARG A 13 14.87 38.07 -24.96
C ARG A 13 14.58 36.92 -25.92
N LEU A 14 15.18 36.93 -27.11
CA LEU A 14 15.06 35.80 -28.05
C LEU A 14 15.68 34.53 -27.46
N GLN A 15 16.87 34.64 -26.86
CA GLN A 15 17.52 33.52 -26.19
C GLN A 15 16.64 32.96 -25.06
N GLU A 16 16.07 33.80 -24.21
CA GLU A 16 15.17 33.33 -23.15
C GLU A 16 13.91 32.64 -23.67
N VAL A 17 13.41 33.05 -24.84
CA VAL A 17 12.25 32.39 -25.47
C VAL A 17 12.64 31.05 -26.07
N GLU A 18 13.82 30.95 -26.69
CA GLU A 18 14.38 29.69 -27.19
C GLU A 18 14.63 28.70 -26.04
N ASP A 19 15.21 29.16 -24.94
CA ASP A 19 15.43 28.34 -23.74
C ASP A 19 14.08 27.85 -23.17
N ARG A 20 13.08 28.73 -23.03
CA ARG A 20 11.73 28.33 -22.54
C ARG A 20 11.02 27.35 -23.48
N THR A 21 11.20 27.50 -24.79
CA THR A 21 10.59 26.58 -25.76
C THR A 21 11.23 25.21 -25.75
N THR A 22 12.55 25.12 -25.58
CA THR A 22 13.26 23.85 -25.41
C THR A 22 12.84 23.15 -24.12
N GLU A 23 12.75 23.88 -23.01
CA GLU A 23 12.26 23.37 -21.72
C GLU A 23 10.83 22.82 -21.83
N LEU A 24 9.94 23.52 -22.53
CA LEU A 24 8.55 23.06 -22.76
C LEU A 24 8.50 21.79 -23.62
N ILE A 25 9.38 21.65 -24.61
CA ILE A 25 9.47 20.45 -25.44
C ILE A 25 9.95 19.25 -24.61
N GLU A 26 10.96 19.44 -23.76
CA GLU A 26 11.46 18.39 -22.86
C GLU A 26 10.39 17.96 -21.86
N LYS A 27 9.75 18.93 -21.20
CA LYS A 27 8.65 18.65 -20.27
C LYS A 27 7.51 17.89 -20.93
N THR A 28 7.18 18.22 -22.18
CA THR A 28 6.16 17.50 -22.96
C THR A 28 6.58 16.06 -23.25
N ARG A 29 7.86 15.81 -23.53
CA ARG A 29 8.39 14.44 -23.71
C ARG A 29 8.32 13.63 -22.43
N GLU A 30 8.67 14.24 -21.29
CA GLU A 30 8.57 13.58 -19.98
C GLU A 30 7.13 13.20 -19.65
N TYR A 31 6.16 14.10 -19.87
CA TYR A 31 4.74 13.77 -19.68
C TYR A 31 4.27 12.63 -20.58
N ASN A 32 4.72 12.59 -21.85
CA ASN A 32 4.37 11.50 -22.75
C ASN A 32 4.97 10.16 -22.31
N LEU A 33 6.23 10.16 -21.87
CA LEU A 33 6.90 8.97 -21.34
C LEU A 33 6.19 8.45 -20.07
N ALA A 34 5.86 9.36 -19.14
CA ALA A 34 5.10 9.02 -17.93
C ALA A 34 3.72 8.42 -18.28
N ARG A 35 3.03 8.98 -19.28
CA ARG A 35 1.74 8.46 -19.74
C ARG A 35 1.86 7.06 -20.35
N GLU A 36 2.92 6.79 -21.12
CA GLU A 36 3.17 5.46 -21.70
C GLU A 36 3.47 4.41 -20.63
N THR A 37 4.31 4.73 -19.64
CA THR A 37 4.61 3.82 -18.53
C THR A 37 3.38 3.53 -17.65
N ALA A 38 2.53 4.53 -17.43
CA ALA A 38 1.25 4.32 -16.75
C ALA A 38 0.31 3.41 -17.56
N ALA A 39 0.27 3.59 -18.89
CA ALA A 39 -0.56 2.76 -19.77
C ALA A 39 -0.11 1.29 -19.83
N THR A 40 1.19 1.00 -19.74
CA THR A 40 1.69 -0.38 -19.65
C THR A 40 1.34 -1.01 -18.32
N ALA A 41 1.51 -0.29 -17.21
CA ALA A 41 1.15 -0.78 -15.87
C ALA A 41 -0.34 -1.11 -15.76
N VAL A 42 -1.22 -0.29 -16.35
CA VAL A 42 -2.67 -0.55 -16.40
C VAL A 42 -2.97 -1.82 -17.19
N LYS A 43 -2.33 -2.03 -18.36
CA LYS A 43 -2.52 -3.24 -19.16
C LYS A 43 -2.07 -4.50 -18.41
N GLU A 44 -0.93 -4.44 -17.73
CA GLU A 44 -0.41 -5.54 -16.92
C GLU A 44 -1.36 -5.90 -15.77
N ALA A 45 -1.87 -4.89 -15.04
CA ALA A 45 -2.87 -5.10 -13.99
C ALA A 45 -4.17 -5.73 -14.53
N GLN A 46 -4.59 -5.34 -15.74
CA GLN A 46 -5.79 -5.87 -16.38
C GLN A 46 -5.62 -7.34 -16.81
N VAL A 47 -4.43 -7.72 -17.27
CA VAL A 47 -4.07 -9.12 -17.56
C VAL A 47 -4.05 -9.97 -16.28
N TRP A 48 -3.54 -9.41 -15.17
CA TRP A 48 -3.53 -10.09 -13.89
C TRP A 48 -4.94 -10.35 -13.35
N LEU A 49 -5.84 -9.35 -13.45
CA LEU A 49 -7.25 -9.48 -13.06
C LEU A 49 -8.04 -10.48 -13.91
N ALA A 50 -7.62 -10.70 -15.17
CA ALA A 50 -8.25 -11.64 -16.09
C ALA A 50 -7.79 -13.11 -15.93
N GLY A 51 -6.92 -13.40 -14.94
CA GLY A 51 -6.49 -14.76 -14.62
C GLY A 51 -7.65 -15.72 -14.30
N PRO A 52 -7.46 -17.04 -14.48
CA PRO A 52 -8.56 -17.99 -14.54
C PRO A 52 -9.32 -18.07 -13.21
N LYS A 53 -10.62 -17.78 -13.24
CA LYS A 53 -11.57 -18.16 -12.19
C LYS A 53 -11.62 -19.69 -12.11
N SER A 54 -10.73 -20.27 -11.31
CA SER A 54 -10.77 -21.68 -10.97
C SER A 54 -12.03 -21.97 -10.17
N THR A 55 -12.90 -22.75 -10.81
CA THR A 55 -14.04 -23.47 -10.25
C THR A 55 -13.62 -24.26 -9.01
N ALA A 56 -14.17 -23.94 -7.85
CA ALA A 56 -14.12 -24.81 -6.67
C ALA A 56 -15.53 -25.34 -6.38
N SER A 57 -15.68 -26.63 -6.64
CA SER A 57 -16.86 -27.45 -6.37
C SER A 57 -17.18 -27.55 -4.89
N THR A 58 -18.46 -27.75 -4.65
CA THR A 58 -19.18 -27.90 -3.40
C THR A 58 -18.76 -29.12 -2.57
N ASP A 59 -18.82 -28.92 -1.25
CA ASP A 59 -19.29 -29.83 -0.19
C ASP A 59 -18.24 -30.63 0.60
N SER A 60 -17.71 -30.00 1.67
CA SER A 60 -17.57 -30.57 3.03
C SER A 60 -16.76 -29.67 3.98
N THR A 61 -17.20 -28.45 4.34
CA THR A 61 -16.45 -27.58 5.30
C THR A 61 -17.27 -26.40 5.84
N ASN A 62 -18.28 -26.63 6.68
CA ASN A 62 -19.08 -25.51 7.22
C ASN A 62 -18.30 -24.54 8.15
N ALA A 63 -17.17 -24.95 8.75
CA ALA A 63 -16.38 -24.08 9.63
C ALA A 63 -15.33 -23.25 8.86
N ASP A 64 -14.58 -23.89 7.94
CA ASP A 64 -13.51 -23.23 7.18
C ASP A 64 -14.07 -22.26 6.12
N GLU A 65 -15.23 -22.55 5.53
CA GLU A 65 -15.94 -21.61 4.64
C GLU A 65 -16.45 -20.37 5.39
N GLN A 66 -16.89 -20.54 6.64
CA GLN A 66 -17.38 -19.42 7.44
C GLN A 66 -16.23 -18.53 7.94
N GLU A 67 -15.09 -19.11 8.32
CA GLU A 67 -13.90 -18.34 8.70
C GLU A 67 -13.29 -17.60 7.51
N SER A 68 -13.23 -18.23 6.33
CA SER A 68 -12.74 -17.57 5.11
C SER A 68 -13.67 -16.45 4.64
N LYS A 69 -14.99 -16.63 4.76
CA LYS A 69 -15.98 -15.58 4.50
C LYS A 69 -15.85 -14.41 5.47
N LEU A 70 -15.71 -14.66 6.77
CA LEU A 70 -15.49 -13.61 7.77
C LEU A 70 -14.18 -12.84 7.55
N LYS A 71 -13.11 -13.51 7.09
CA LYS A 71 -11.86 -12.83 6.68
C LYS A 71 -12.06 -11.97 5.44
N SER A 72 -12.85 -12.44 4.48
CA SER A 72 -13.22 -11.65 3.30
C SER A 72 -14.04 -10.42 3.69
N GLU A 73 -14.98 -10.56 4.63
CA GLU A 73 -15.81 -9.45 5.13
C GLU A 73 -14.99 -8.46 5.97
N LEU A 74 -14.11 -8.94 6.86
CA LEU A 74 -13.22 -8.10 7.65
C LEU A 74 -12.19 -7.37 6.77
N GLY A 75 -11.65 -8.04 5.76
CA GLY A 75 -10.77 -7.42 4.76
C GLY A 75 -11.49 -6.36 3.94
N ALA A 76 -12.72 -6.63 3.51
CA ALA A 76 -13.56 -5.65 2.84
C ALA A 76 -13.87 -4.45 3.74
N GLN A 77 -14.16 -4.68 5.03
CA GLN A 77 -14.38 -3.62 6.00
C GLN A 77 -13.13 -2.75 6.19
N VAL A 78 -11.94 -3.34 6.24
CA VAL A 78 -10.69 -2.56 6.31
C VAL A 78 -10.51 -1.69 5.08
N LEU A 79 -10.82 -2.20 3.88
CA LEU A 79 -10.74 -1.43 2.63
C LEU A 79 -11.74 -0.27 2.63
N GLU A 80 -12.98 -0.51 3.05
CA GLU A 80 -14.01 0.54 3.17
C GLU A 80 -13.57 1.65 4.13
N LEU A 81 -12.97 1.30 5.27
CA LEU A 81 -12.45 2.29 6.24
C LEU A 81 -11.25 3.06 5.71
N VAL A 82 -10.43 2.47 4.84
CA VAL A 82 -9.33 3.17 4.17
C VAL A 82 -9.87 4.16 3.15
N GLU A 83 -10.84 3.73 2.33
CA GLU A 83 -11.52 4.61 1.38
C GLU A 83 -12.19 5.77 2.10
N GLU A 84 -12.89 5.50 3.20
CA GLU A 84 -13.51 6.55 4.00
C GLU A 84 -12.47 7.53 4.58
N ASP A 85 -11.35 7.05 5.15
CA ASP A 85 -10.27 7.93 5.66
C ASP A 85 -9.69 8.83 4.55
N CYS A 86 -9.46 8.28 3.36
CA CYS A 86 -9.01 9.05 2.19
C CYS A 86 -10.03 10.09 1.74
N SER A 87 -11.32 9.72 1.69
CA SER A 87 -12.39 10.65 1.32
C SER A 87 -12.50 11.83 2.31
N LEU A 88 -12.23 11.58 3.60
CA LEU A 88 -12.22 12.62 4.62
C LEU A 88 -11.01 13.56 4.47
N ASP A 89 -9.85 13.03 4.10
CA ASP A 89 -8.67 13.85 3.79
C ASP A 89 -8.92 14.76 2.56
N GLU A 90 -9.53 14.22 1.50
CA GLU A 90 -9.94 15.01 0.32
C GLU A 90 -10.96 16.10 0.68
N TRP A 91 -11.92 15.78 1.55
CA TRP A 91 -12.90 16.75 2.04
C TRP A 91 -12.25 17.89 2.83
N LEU A 92 -11.30 17.58 3.72
CA LEU A 92 -10.54 18.59 4.46
C LEU A 92 -9.75 19.52 3.53
N LEU A 93 -9.07 18.95 2.52
CA LEU A 93 -8.37 19.75 1.51
C LEU A 93 -9.34 20.65 0.72
N GLY A 94 -10.51 20.13 0.37
CA GLY A 94 -11.57 20.92 -0.27
C GLY A 94 -12.07 22.07 0.59
N LEU A 95 -12.18 21.86 1.91
CA LEU A 95 -12.53 22.93 2.87
C LEU A 95 -11.44 24.00 2.95
N ASP A 96 -10.16 23.62 2.94
CA ASP A 96 -9.05 24.58 2.92
C ASP A 96 -9.10 25.48 1.68
N ASP A 97 -9.37 24.90 0.51
CA ASP A 97 -9.46 25.64 -0.74
C ASP A 97 -10.74 26.50 -0.82
N ALA A 98 -11.85 26.02 -0.26
CA ALA A 98 -13.08 26.80 -0.11
C ALA A 98 -12.87 28.03 0.81
N LEU A 99 -12.08 27.89 1.88
CA LEU A 99 -11.73 29.00 2.75
C LEU A 99 -10.80 30.01 2.04
N LYS A 100 -9.76 29.52 1.34
CA LYS A 100 -8.83 30.38 0.57
C LYS A 100 -9.52 31.17 -0.54
N SER A 101 -10.53 30.57 -1.17
CA SER A 101 -11.36 31.23 -2.19
C SER A 101 -12.45 32.14 -1.59
N ASN A 102 -12.51 32.25 -0.26
CA ASN A 102 -13.49 33.06 0.48
C ASN A 102 -14.95 32.66 0.17
N SER A 103 -15.16 31.40 -0.22
CA SER A 103 -16.46 30.80 -0.57
C SER A 103 -17.25 30.40 0.69
N ILE A 104 -16.54 30.07 1.77
CA ILE A 104 -17.12 29.75 3.07
C ILE A 104 -16.61 30.72 4.14
N ASP A 105 -17.46 30.98 5.13
CA ASP A 105 -17.07 31.76 6.31
C ASP A 105 -16.18 30.95 7.26
N ILE A 106 -15.34 31.65 8.02
CA ILE A 106 -14.37 31.04 8.92
C ILE A 106 -15.05 30.25 10.05
N GLU A 107 -16.20 30.71 10.55
CA GLU A 107 -16.94 29.98 11.59
C GLU A 107 -17.50 28.66 11.05
N ALA A 108 -18.01 28.67 9.82
CA ALA A 108 -18.50 27.46 9.15
C ALA A 108 -17.36 26.48 8.91
N TYR A 109 -16.22 26.95 8.40
CA TYR A 109 -15.02 26.15 8.20
C TYR A 109 -14.54 25.47 9.49
N LEU A 110 -14.41 26.22 10.60
CA LEU A 110 -13.93 25.66 11.87
C LEU A 110 -14.88 24.59 12.44
N ARG A 111 -16.19 24.75 12.23
CA ARG A 111 -17.19 23.75 12.62
C ARG A 111 -17.03 22.47 11.80
N GLU A 112 -16.92 22.58 10.48
CA GLU A 112 -16.81 21.44 9.59
C GLU A 112 -15.49 20.69 9.74
N ILE A 113 -14.38 21.40 9.90
CA ILE A 113 -13.08 20.76 10.21
C ILE A 113 -13.17 19.96 11.49
N ARG A 114 -13.69 20.56 12.58
CA ARG A 114 -13.76 19.85 13.87
C ARG A 114 -14.63 18.59 13.78
N SER A 115 -15.75 18.66 13.06
CA SER A 115 -16.63 17.52 12.83
C SER A 115 -15.94 16.42 12.03
N THR A 116 -15.34 16.80 10.90
CA THR A 116 -14.62 15.89 9.99
C THR A 116 -13.43 15.23 10.69
N SER A 117 -12.60 15.99 11.41
CA SER A 117 -11.46 15.45 12.15
C SER A 117 -11.87 14.48 13.26
N ARG A 118 -13.03 14.70 13.91
CA ARG A 118 -13.57 13.73 14.88
C ARG A 118 -13.94 12.42 14.19
N LYS A 119 -14.67 12.51 13.08
CA LYS A 119 -15.05 11.33 12.28
C LYS A 119 -13.80 10.58 11.79
N GLN A 120 -12.79 11.31 11.32
CA GLN A 120 -11.51 10.76 10.91
C GLN A 120 -10.81 10.01 12.04
N PHE A 121 -10.80 10.56 13.25
CA PHE A 121 -10.25 9.87 14.42
C PHE A 121 -11.00 8.55 14.69
N GLU A 122 -12.33 8.55 14.64
CA GLU A 122 -13.16 7.36 14.83
C GLU A 122 -12.86 6.28 13.78
N VAL A 123 -12.82 6.67 12.50
CA VAL A 123 -12.51 5.78 11.37
C VAL A 123 -11.10 5.18 11.51
N ARG A 124 -10.09 6.00 11.81
CA ARG A 124 -8.70 5.53 12.00
C ARG A 124 -8.57 4.60 13.20
N ALA A 125 -9.25 4.90 14.32
CA ALA A 125 -9.28 4.03 15.48
C ALA A 125 -9.96 2.69 15.18
N LEU A 126 -11.06 2.70 14.42
CA LEU A 126 -11.77 1.49 14.02
C LEU A 126 -10.93 0.66 13.04
N ARG A 127 -10.30 1.30 12.06
CA ARG A 127 -9.35 0.67 11.13
C ARG A 127 -8.22 -0.02 11.88
N GLN A 128 -7.61 0.64 12.85
CA GLN A 128 -6.53 0.05 13.64
C GLN A 128 -6.96 -1.24 14.35
N LYS A 129 -8.18 -1.25 14.92
CA LYS A 129 -8.75 -2.44 15.55
C LYS A 129 -9.01 -3.55 14.54
N ALA A 130 -9.62 -3.24 13.40
CA ALA A 130 -9.94 -4.20 12.34
C ALA A 130 -8.66 -4.82 11.74
N VAL A 131 -7.62 -4.01 11.50
CA VAL A 131 -6.31 -4.50 11.04
C VAL A 131 -5.67 -5.43 12.06
N THR A 132 -5.70 -5.08 13.34
CA THR A 132 -5.15 -5.92 14.41
C THR A 132 -5.87 -7.28 14.48
N GLN A 133 -7.20 -7.27 14.35
CA GLN A 133 -8.00 -8.50 14.31
C GLN A 133 -7.68 -9.35 13.08
N LEU A 134 -7.53 -8.73 11.91
CA LEU A 134 -7.20 -9.41 10.67
C LEU A 134 -5.80 -10.04 10.74
N GLN A 135 -4.81 -9.31 11.28
CA GLN A 135 -3.45 -9.83 11.50
C GLN A 135 -3.45 -11.02 12.45
N ALA A 136 -4.18 -10.95 13.57
CA ALA A 136 -4.31 -12.07 14.50
C ALA A 136 -4.94 -13.31 13.83
N ALA A 137 -5.95 -13.10 12.97
CA ALA A 137 -6.60 -14.18 12.23
C ALA A 137 -5.72 -14.81 11.13
N ILE A 138 -4.75 -14.05 10.58
CA ILE A 138 -3.74 -14.59 9.66
C ILE A 138 -2.72 -15.44 10.44
N ILE A 139 -2.14 -14.89 11.51
CA ILE A 139 -1.13 -15.59 12.33
C ILE A 139 -1.69 -16.91 12.88
N TYR A 140 -2.92 -16.89 13.40
CA TYR A 140 -3.56 -18.10 13.91
C TYR A 140 -3.69 -19.18 12.82
N LYS A 141 -3.97 -18.80 11.57
CA LYS A 141 -4.06 -19.76 10.46
C LYS A 141 -2.69 -20.36 10.12
N GLU A 142 -1.64 -19.55 10.08
CA GLU A 142 -0.28 -20.03 9.83
C GLU A 142 0.18 -21.05 10.88
N GLU A 143 -0.17 -20.83 12.15
CA GLU A 143 0.12 -21.77 13.24
C GLU A 143 -0.65 -23.10 13.09
N GLN A 144 -1.91 -23.05 12.64
CA GLN A 144 -2.72 -24.25 12.39
C GLN A 144 -2.19 -25.06 11.20
N GLU A 145 -1.78 -24.39 10.12
CA GLU A 145 -1.20 -25.04 8.94
C GLU A 145 0.17 -25.68 9.25
N GLN A 146 0.98 -25.07 10.12
CA GLN A 146 2.24 -25.66 10.58
C GLN A 146 2.03 -26.89 11.48
N ARG A 147 0.98 -26.91 12.31
CA ARG A 147 0.63 -28.07 13.14
C ARG A 147 0.10 -29.25 12.33
N GLN A 148 -0.49 -28.99 11.17
CA GLN A 148 -1.04 -30.03 10.28
C GLN A 148 -0.04 -30.52 9.22
N ARG A 149 1.18 -29.95 9.12
CA ARG A 149 2.23 -30.53 8.28
C ARG A 149 2.61 -31.90 8.85
N PRO A 150 2.37 -33.03 8.13
CA PRO A 150 2.85 -34.32 8.59
C PRO A 150 4.38 -34.27 8.62
N SER A 151 4.97 -34.54 9.79
CA SER A 151 6.39 -34.89 9.88
C SER A 151 6.59 -36.08 8.93
N ALA A 152 7.33 -35.87 7.85
CA ALA A 152 7.72 -36.94 6.94
C ALA A 152 8.46 -38.01 7.76
N THR A 153 7.69 -39.02 8.18
CA THR A 153 8.20 -40.19 8.90
C THR A 153 8.96 -40.99 7.88
N THR A 154 10.28 -40.94 8.01
CA THR A 154 11.24 -41.85 7.39
C THR A 154 10.75 -43.28 7.54
N ALA A 155 10.39 -43.90 6.42
CA ALA A 155 10.19 -45.34 6.33
C ALA A 155 10.89 -45.88 5.08
N GLY A 156 12.15 -46.27 5.27
CA GLY A 156 12.86 -47.21 4.40
C GLY A 156 13.79 -48.03 5.30
N PRO A 157 13.55 -49.34 5.50
CA PRO A 157 14.41 -50.15 6.32
C PRO A 157 15.60 -50.71 5.53
N SER A 158 16.65 -51.03 6.28
CA SER A 158 17.81 -51.90 5.98
C SER A 158 18.97 -51.39 5.11
N GLY A 159 20.11 -51.17 5.77
CA GLY A 159 21.46 -51.21 5.21
C GLY A 159 22.49 -50.53 6.12
N PRO A 160 23.34 -51.27 6.88
CA PRO A 160 24.33 -50.66 7.75
C PRO A 160 25.60 -50.37 6.95
N THR A 161 25.96 -49.09 6.80
CA THR A 161 27.32 -48.72 6.41
C THR A 161 27.80 -47.61 7.32
N ILE A 162 28.70 -48.02 8.21
CA ILE A 162 29.60 -47.17 8.99
C ILE A 162 30.26 -46.17 8.04
N ASN A 163 30.08 -44.88 8.28
CA ASN A 163 31.14 -43.92 8.05
C ASN A 163 31.06 -42.77 9.05
N SER A 164 31.94 -42.90 10.04
CA SER A 164 32.54 -41.81 10.82
C SER A 164 32.90 -40.64 9.91
N TYR A 165 32.59 -39.40 10.32
CA TYR A 165 33.51 -38.25 10.44
C TYR A 165 32.75 -37.07 11.10
N PRO A 166 33.46 -36.10 11.73
CA PRO A 166 33.10 -35.62 13.06
C PRO A 166 32.41 -34.25 13.07
N ALA A 167 31.78 -33.99 14.21
CA ALA A 167 31.17 -32.74 14.62
C ALA A 167 32.08 -31.53 14.42
N GLN A 168 31.55 -30.49 13.78
CA GLN A 168 31.99 -29.12 14.05
C GLN A 168 30.81 -28.33 14.60
N SER A 169 30.92 -28.11 15.90
CA SER A 169 30.27 -27.10 16.70
C SER A 169 30.41 -25.72 16.06
N THR A 170 29.28 -25.07 15.79
CA THR A 170 29.16 -23.61 15.91
C THR A 170 27.77 -23.30 16.44
N GLY A 171 27.71 -23.16 17.76
CA GLY A 171 26.55 -22.62 18.43
C GLY A 171 26.35 -21.14 18.10
N TYR A 172 25.10 -20.75 17.91
CA TYR A 172 24.68 -19.37 18.09
C TYR A 172 23.33 -19.37 18.80
N VAL A 173 23.39 -19.31 20.14
CA VAL A 173 22.25 -19.02 21.00
C VAL A 173 22.13 -17.50 21.02
N MET A 174 21.18 -16.92 20.28
CA MET A 174 20.75 -15.55 20.49
C MET A 174 19.48 -15.57 21.33
N ALA A 175 19.67 -15.28 22.62
CA ALA A 175 18.62 -15.04 23.57
C ALA A 175 17.90 -13.72 23.24
N TYR A 176 16.56 -13.77 23.08
CA TYR A 176 15.75 -12.56 23.06
C TYR A 176 15.49 -12.09 24.51
N PRO A 177 15.75 -10.81 24.85
CA PRO A 177 15.36 -10.29 26.16
C PRO A 177 13.86 -9.98 26.18
N ALA A 178 13.18 -10.45 27.22
CA ALA A 178 11.79 -10.09 27.49
C ALA A 178 11.66 -8.59 27.88
N PRO A 179 10.57 -7.90 27.50
CA PRO A 179 10.32 -6.54 27.94
C PRO A 179 9.93 -6.51 29.42
N ARG A 180 10.70 -5.77 30.23
CA ARG A 180 10.30 -5.37 31.57
C ARG A 180 9.31 -4.23 31.47
N TRP A 181 8.11 -4.43 31.98
CA TRP A 181 7.21 -3.34 32.34
C TRP A 181 7.57 -2.85 33.74
N GLY A 182 7.82 -1.55 33.85
CA GLY A 182 8.09 -0.80 35.07
C GLY A 182 8.09 0.68 34.74
#